data_AF-A0A936SCF2-F1
#
_entry.id   AF-A0A936SCF2-F1
#
_cell.length_a   1.000
_cell.length_b   1.000
_cell.length_c   1.000
_cell.angle_alpha   90.00
_cell.angle_beta   90.00
_cell.angle_gamma   90.00
#
_symmetry.space_group_name_H-M   'P 1'
#
loop_
_entity.id
_entity.type
_entity.pdbx_description
1 polymer ?
#
loop_
_entity_poly.entity_id
_entity_poly.type
_entity_poly.pdbx_seq_one_letter_code
_entity_poly.pdbx_strand_id
1 'polypeptide(L)'
;MDEIINEKPETTPSAAVAKKQSWSEFLESENAVRVIYLIFGFCAILMVLTFLQSRTDAICCGDWDGYYHIKWSSLLWENFKHGKWLPSFEWLPLTVLNPQDYADHHFLFHLLQIPFLWFFEPVMAAKVSTVFYATFAVFSVYWLVYRYGIKHQLIWLAALLTCANAFYYRMNMGKAPPLTIIITVLGIHLLFQRKYLWLLPLMFAFVWTYSLFPLLWFAAFIWTVIIAINERRFEWRPLAYTTAGMILGNVINPYFPDNLGLFL
;
A
#
# COMPACT_ATOMS: atom_id res chain seq x y z
N MET A 1 -62.94 53.71 -9.45
CA MET A 1 -63.02 53.90 -7.99
C MET A 1 -62.80 52.51 -7.40
N ASP A 2 -61.52 52.24 -7.16
CA ASP A 2 -60.91 51.22 -6.28
C ASP A 2 -61.28 49.74 -6.48
N GLU A 3 -60.62 49.09 -7.43
CA GLU A 3 -60.32 47.65 -7.34
C GLU A 3 -59.15 47.45 -6.38
N ILE A 4 -59.44 46.98 -5.17
CA ILE A 4 -58.44 46.66 -4.15
C ILE A 4 -57.80 45.32 -4.50
N ILE A 5 -56.52 45.40 -4.82
CA ILE A 5 -55.57 44.31 -5.06
C ILE A 5 -55.49 43.45 -3.79
N ASN A 6 -55.88 42.18 -3.87
CA ASN A 6 -55.67 41.19 -2.82
C ASN A 6 -54.47 40.32 -3.19
N GLU A 7 -53.25 40.83 -2.92
CA GLU A 7 -52.01 40.06 -3.02
C GLU A 7 -52.01 38.97 -1.95
N LYS A 8 -52.11 37.71 -2.38
CA LYS A 8 -51.70 36.57 -1.56
C LYS A 8 -50.18 36.66 -1.39
N PRO A 9 -49.63 36.58 -0.15
CA PRO A 9 -48.20 36.44 0.01
C PRO A 9 -47.76 35.08 -0.51
N GLU A 10 -46.82 35.10 -1.46
CA GLU A 10 -46.07 33.94 -1.91
C GLU A 10 -45.41 33.27 -0.71
N THR A 11 -45.82 32.04 -0.41
CA THR A 11 -45.10 31.19 0.54
C THR A 11 -43.76 30.81 -0.07
N THR A 12 -42.69 31.46 0.38
CA THR A 12 -41.31 31.03 0.20
C THR A 12 -41.19 29.52 0.49
N PRO A 13 -40.54 28.72 -0.37
CA PRO A 13 -40.27 27.33 -0.03
C PRO A 13 -39.28 27.32 1.14
N SER A 14 -39.79 26.92 2.30
CA SER A 14 -39.02 26.61 3.50
C SER A 14 -37.84 25.73 3.11
N ALA A 15 -36.63 26.22 3.34
CA ALA A 15 -35.41 25.44 3.21
C ALA A 15 -35.58 24.15 4.01
N ALA A 16 -35.63 23.02 3.32
CA ALA A 16 -35.69 21.71 3.94
C ALA A 16 -34.48 21.56 4.88
N VAL A 17 -34.72 21.73 6.17
CA VAL A 17 -33.73 21.46 7.22
C VAL A 17 -33.40 19.98 7.11
N ALA A 18 -32.19 19.66 6.66
CA ALA A 18 -31.70 18.29 6.59
C ALA A 18 -31.84 17.65 7.97
N LYS A 19 -32.82 16.75 8.10
CA LYS A 19 -33.10 16.02 9.35
C LYS A 19 -31.83 15.24 9.71
N LYS A 20 -31.20 15.56 10.85
CA LYS A 20 -30.07 14.79 11.37
C LYS A 20 -30.54 13.35 11.58
N GLN A 21 -30.01 12.44 10.77
CA GLN A 21 -30.32 11.03 10.82
C GLN A 21 -29.93 10.47 12.20
N SER A 22 -30.84 9.72 12.83
CA SER A 22 -30.57 9.08 14.12
C SER A 22 -29.48 8.02 13.97
N TRP A 23 -28.68 7.77 15.01
CA TRP A 23 -27.70 6.68 15.03
C TRP A 23 -28.33 5.31 14.75
N SER A 24 -29.57 5.08 15.17
CA SER A 24 -30.33 3.86 14.87
C SER A 24 -30.67 3.74 13.38
N GLU A 25 -31.12 4.83 12.75
CA GLU A 25 -31.45 4.88 11.32
C GLU A 25 -30.19 4.73 10.44
N PHE A 26 -29.03 5.20 10.92
CA PHE A 26 -27.76 4.97 10.23
C PHE A 26 -27.36 3.49 10.28
N LEU A 27 -27.47 2.83 11.44
CA LEU A 27 -27.09 1.42 11.61
C LEU A 27 -27.92 0.45 10.76
N GLU A 28 -29.16 0.80 10.44
CA GLU A 28 -30.03 0.04 9.53
C GLU A 28 -29.77 0.33 8.04
N SER A 29 -28.93 1.31 7.72
CA SER A 29 -28.61 1.64 6.33
C SER A 29 -27.67 0.60 5.70
N GLU A 30 -27.85 0.36 4.40
CA GLU A 30 -26.93 -0.48 3.62
C GLU A 30 -25.47 -0.01 3.74
N ASN A 31 -25.25 1.30 3.89
CA ASN A 31 -23.91 1.86 4.08
C ASN A 31 -23.29 1.45 5.41
N ALA A 32 -24.05 1.45 6.51
CA ALA A 32 -23.54 0.99 7.80
C ALA A 32 -23.21 -0.51 7.77
N VAL A 33 -24.06 -1.33 7.15
CA VAL A 33 -23.77 -2.76 6.96
C VAL A 33 -22.45 -2.96 6.21
N ARG A 34 -22.21 -2.20 5.14
CA ARG A 34 -20.96 -2.28 4.36
C ARG A 34 -19.73 -1.83 5.15
N VAL A 35 -19.88 -0.84 6.04
CA VAL A 35 -18.80 -0.41 6.95
C VAL A 35 -18.53 -1.48 8.00
N ILE A 36 -19.56 -2.09 8.56
CA ILE A 36 -19.43 -3.23 9.50
C ILE A 36 -18.68 -4.37 8.82
N TYR A 37 -19.02 -4.72 7.58
CA TYR A 37 -18.30 -5.74 6.81
C TYR A 37 -16.85 -5.36 6.49
N LEU A 38 -16.55 -4.07 6.31
CA LEU A 38 -15.19 -3.60 6.13
C LEU A 38 -14.36 -3.81 7.41
N ILE A 39 -14.88 -3.39 8.55
CA ILE A 39 -14.22 -3.54 9.87
C ILE A 39 -14.06 -5.02 10.20
N PHE A 40 -15.12 -5.81 10.02
CA PHE A 40 -15.08 -7.26 10.20
C PHE A 40 -13.99 -7.89 9.33
N GLY A 41 -13.92 -7.52 8.05
CA GLY A 41 -12.88 -8.04 7.15
C GLY A 41 -11.48 -7.66 7.58
N PHE A 42 -11.25 -6.42 8.05
CA PHE A 42 -9.95 -6.03 8.62
C PHE A 42 -9.57 -6.92 9.81
N CYS A 43 -10.48 -7.09 10.77
CA CYS A 43 -10.24 -7.92 11.95
C CYS A 43 -10.00 -9.39 11.59
N ALA A 44 -10.76 -9.94 10.65
CA ALA A 44 -10.61 -11.32 10.18
C ALA A 44 -9.24 -11.53 9.50
N ILE A 45 -8.82 -10.62 8.63
CA ILE A 45 -7.51 -10.66 7.95
C ILE A 45 -6.39 -10.61 9.00
N LEU A 46 -6.45 -9.65 9.92
CA LEU A 46 -5.46 -9.50 10.99
C LEU A 46 -5.36 -10.77 11.85
N MET A 47 -6.51 -11.33 12.22
CA MET A 47 -6.58 -12.56 13.01
C MET A 47 -5.91 -13.74 12.28
N VAL A 48 -6.20 -13.93 10.99
CA VAL A 48 -5.62 -15.01 10.19
C VAL A 48 -4.10 -14.85 10.08
N LEU A 49 -3.61 -13.65 9.73
CA LEU A 49 -2.16 -13.42 9.57
C LEU A 49 -1.41 -13.50 10.90
N THR A 50 -1.99 -13.00 11.99
CA THR A 50 -1.43 -13.16 13.34
C THR A 50 -1.36 -14.64 13.71
N PHE A 51 -2.44 -15.39 13.49
CA PHE A 51 -2.50 -16.82 13.77
C PHE A 51 -1.43 -17.60 13.01
N LEU A 52 -1.22 -17.29 11.73
CA LEU A 52 -0.19 -17.93 10.90
C LEU A 52 1.22 -17.59 11.40
N GLN A 53 1.50 -16.30 11.66
CA GLN A 53 2.83 -15.88 12.10
C GLN A 53 3.18 -16.37 13.51
N SER A 54 2.20 -16.61 14.37
CA SER A 54 2.40 -17.09 15.74
C SER A 54 2.54 -18.60 15.86
N ARG A 55 2.50 -19.37 14.76
CA ARG A 55 2.62 -20.85 14.81
C ARG A 55 4.02 -21.34 15.18
N THR A 56 5.03 -20.48 15.04
CA THR A 56 6.43 -20.78 15.35
C THR A 56 7.02 -19.69 16.21
N ASP A 57 8.04 -20.02 17.00
CA ASP A 57 8.82 -19.01 17.72
C ASP A 57 9.65 -18.16 16.75
N ALA A 58 10.23 -18.82 15.73
CA ALA A 58 10.90 -18.22 14.59
C ALA A 58 9.97 -17.34 13.73
N ILE A 59 10.56 -16.56 12.81
CA ILE A 59 9.81 -15.97 11.69
C ILE A 59 9.19 -17.14 10.92
N CYS A 60 7.87 -17.07 10.68
CA CYS A 60 7.12 -18.21 10.14
C CYS A 60 7.72 -18.73 8.83
N CYS A 61 7.33 -19.97 8.52
CA CYS A 61 7.21 -20.38 7.13
C CYS A 61 8.59 -20.59 6.44
N GLY A 62 9.63 -20.88 7.22
CA GLY A 62 10.98 -21.12 6.71
C GLY A 62 11.59 -19.89 6.04
N ASP A 63 11.20 -18.69 6.46
CA ASP A 63 11.70 -17.44 5.91
C ASP A 63 13.04 -17.06 6.53
N TRP A 64 14.12 -17.33 5.80
CA TRP A 64 15.48 -16.96 6.18
C TRP A 64 15.79 -15.49 5.86
N ASP A 65 15.25 -14.95 4.77
CA ASP A 65 15.53 -13.59 4.33
C ASP A 65 14.91 -12.56 5.28
N GLY A 66 13.79 -12.90 5.93
CA GLY A 66 13.18 -12.05 6.97
C GLY A 66 14.16 -11.71 8.11
N TYR A 67 15.08 -12.63 8.45
CA TYR A 67 16.14 -12.36 9.43
C TYR A 67 17.17 -11.38 8.89
N TYR A 68 17.55 -11.50 7.62
CA TYR A 68 18.43 -10.54 6.96
C TYR A 68 17.80 -9.14 6.96
N HIS A 69 16.55 -9.01 6.50
CA HIS A 69 15.89 -7.71 6.38
C HIS A 69 15.79 -6.98 7.71
N ILE A 70 15.37 -7.68 8.77
CA ILE A 70 15.25 -7.05 10.08
C ILE A 70 16.61 -6.74 10.70
N LYS A 71 17.63 -7.60 10.48
CA LYS A 71 18.98 -7.34 10.96
C LYS A 71 19.60 -6.15 10.24
N TRP A 72 19.42 -6.05 8.93
CA TRP A 72 19.90 -4.92 8.14
C TRP A 72 19.22 -3.61 8.56
N SER A 73 17.91 -3.63 8.80
CA SER A 73 17.16 -2.50 9.38
C SER A 73 17.71 -2.08 10.75
N SER A 74 18.11 -3.05 11.59
CA SER A 74 18.76 -2.77 12.88
C SER A 74 20.12 -2.11 12.72
N LEU A 75 20.93 -2.53 11.75
CA LEU A 75 22.24 -1.91 11.47
C LEU A 75 22.09 -0.50 10.91
N LEU A 76 21.15 -0.28 9.98
CA LEU A 76 20.80 1.05 9.48
C LEU A 76 20.41 1.97 10.63
N TRP A 77 19.52 1.50 11.51
CA TRP A 77 19.10 2.28 12.68
C TRP A 77 20.25 2.58 13.63
N GLU A 78 21.12 1.60 13.90
CA GLU A 78 22.28 1.79 14.75
C GLU A 78 23.23 2.85 14.18
N ASN A 79 23.52 2.81 12.88
CA ASN A 79 24.37 3.81 12.25
C ASN A 79 23.75 5.22 12.33
N PHE A 80 22.48 5.37 11.96
CA PHE A 80 21.81 6.67 11.99
C PHE A 80 21.76 7.26 13.40
N LYS A 81 21.51 6.44 14.44
CA LYS A 81 21.57 6.88 15.85
C LYS A 81 22.93 7.45 16.24
N HIS A 82 24.01 6.90 15.70
CA HIS A 82 25.37 7.36 15.99
C HIS A 82 25.86 8.45 15.02
N GLY A 83 24.98 9.02 14.19
CA GLY A 83 25.34 10.00 13.17
C GLY A 83 26.23 9.45 12.06
N LYS A 84 26.29 8.13 11.90
CA LYS A 84 27.00 7.46 10.81
C LYS A 84 26.10 7.35 9.58
N TRP A 85 26.73 7.24 8.41
CA TRP A 85 26.05 6.96 7.15
C TRP A 85 25.67 5.48 7.03
N LEU A 86 25.32 5.02 5.82
CA LEU A 86 24.96 3.63 5.54
C LEU A 86 26.03 2.64 6.01
N PRO A 87 25.65 1.49 6.60
CA PRO A 87 26.60 0.45 6.99
C PRO A 87 27.23 -0.22 5.77
N SER A 88 28.46 -0.72 5.92
CA SER A 88 29.10 -1.58 4.92
C SER A 88 28.49 -2.98 4.93
N PHE A 89 28.30 -3.56 3.76
CA PHE A 89 27.84 -4.94 3.63
C PHE A 89 29.04 -5.87 3.40
N GLU A 90 29.45 -6.63 4.42
CA GLU A 90 30.71 -7.39 4.41
C GLU A 90 30.54 -8.92 4.40
N TRP A 91 29.30 -9.41 4.41
CA TRP A 91 29.02 -10.84 4.60
C TRP A 91 29.15 -11.70 3.33
N LEU A 92 29.13 -11.12 2.13
CA LEU A 92 29.19 -11.87 0.87
C LEU A 92 30.29 -11.37 -0.09
N PRO A 93 31.57 -11.32 0.35
CA PRO A 93 32.67 -10.68 -0.40
C PRO A 93 33.02 -11.37 -1.73
N LEU A 94 32.62 -12.64 -1.91
CA LEU A 94 32.90 -13.44 -3.11
C LEU A 94 31.69 -13.51 -4.06
N THR A 95 30.71 -12.65 -3.89
CA THR A 95 29.48 -12.64 -4.69
C THR A 95 29.27 -11.30 -5.38
N VAL A 96 28.20 -11.19 -6.16
CA VAL A 96 27.72 -9.92 -6.72
C VAL A 96 27.24 -8.92 -5.66
N LEU A 97 27.13 -9.36 -4.40
CA LEU A 97 26.79 -8.54 -3.24
C LEU A 97 28.03 -8.26 -2.37
N ASN A 98 29.22 -8.16 -3.00
CA ASN A 98 30.44 -7.79 -2.28
C ASN A 98 30.35 -6.34 -1.77
N PRO A 99 31.24 -5.92 -0.83
CA PRO A 99 31.17 -4.59 -0.24
C PRO A 99 31.22 -3.42 -1.24
N GLN A 100 31.83 -3.62 -2.41
CA GLN A 100 32.00 -2.59 -3.43
C GLN A 100 30.76 -2.47 -4.32
N ASP A 101 30.08 -3.58 -4.60
CA ASP A 101 28.96 -3.64 -5.55
C ASP A 101 27.58 -3.71 -4.86
N TYR A 102 27.53 -3.80 -3.53
CA TYR A 102 26.27 -3.93 -2.80
C TYR A 102 25.38 -2.69 -2.93
N ALA A 103 24.16 -2.90 -3.43
CA ALA A 103 23.10 -1.90 -3.43
C ALA A 103 21.82 -2.44 -2.77
N ASP A 104 21.30 -1.69 -1.80
CA ASP A 104 20.08 -2.06 -1.10
C ASP A 104 18.83 -1.72 -1.93
N HIS A 105 18.37 -2.68 -2.74
CA HIS A 105 17.13 -2.55 -3.52
C HIS A 105 15.84 -2.61 -2.69
N HIS A 106 15.96 -2.83 -1.38
CA HIS A 106 14.85 -2.82 -0.43
C HIS A 106 14.98 -1.67 0.57
N PHE A 107 15.71 -0.61 0.23
CA PHE A 107 16.09 0.45 1.16
C PHE A 107 14.91 1.03 1.96
N LEU A 108 13.84 1.48 1.31
CA LEU A 108 12.66 2.00 2.01
C LEU A 108 11.93 0.90 2.79
N PHE A 109 11.94 -0.35 2.32
CA PHE A 109 11.39 -1.45 3.12
C PHE A 109 12.13 -1.61 4.44
N HIS A 110 13.47 -1.55 4.43
CA HIS A 110 14.26 -1.60 5.66
C HIS A 110 14.01 -0.39 6.57
N LEU A 111 13.95 0.82 6.00
CA LEU A 111 13.59 2.03 6.77
C LEU A 111 12.22 1.90 7.45
N LEU A 112 11.24 1.33 6.74
CA LEU A 112 9.89 1.12 7.24
C LEU A 112 9.84 0.07 8.36
N GLN A 113 10.82 -0.84 8.46
CA GLN A 113 10.93 -1.80 9.57
C GLN A 113 11.52 -1.19 10.85
N ILE A 114 12.29 -0.09 10.76
CA ILE A 114 12.96 0.54 11.91
C ILE A 114 12.01 0.86 13.08
N PRO A 115 10.81 1.45 12.87
CA PRO A 115 9.90 1.76 13.96
C PRO A 115 9.52 0.55 14.84
N PHE A 116 9.47 -0.66 14.26
CA PHE A 116 9.17 -1.87 15.03
C PHE A 116 10.31 -2.28 15.97
N LEU A 117 11.56 -1.98 15.59
CA LEU A 117 12.76 -2.22 16.41
C LEU A 117 12.87 -1.28 17.60
N TRP A 118 12.04 -0.23 17.69
CA TRP A 118 11.99 0.63 18.88
C TRP A 118 11.25 -0.03 20.05
N PHE A 119 10.37 -0.98 19.75
CA PHE A 119 9.48 -1.61 20.74
C PHE A 119 9.77 -3.09 20.95
N PHE A 120 10.43 -3.75 19.99
CA PHE A 120 10.59 -5.21 19.97
C PHE A 120 12.02 -5.63 19.62
N GLU A 121 12.45 -6.75 20.20
CA GLU A 121 13.66 -7.46 19.77
C GLU A 121 13.54 -7.93 18.30
N PRO A 122 14.66 -8.11 17.57
CA PRO A 122 14.63 -8.28 16.11
C PRO A 122 13.66 -9.34 15.58
N VAL A 123 13.61 -10.53 16.19
CA VAL A 123 12.70 -11.59 15.72
C VAL A 123 11.23 -11.20 15.90
N MET A 124 10.88 -10.59 17.03
CA MET A 124 9.53 -10.14 17.28
C MET A 124 9.17 -8.93 16.41
N ALA A 125 10.10 -7.99 16.23
CA ALA A 125 9.94 -6.85 15.33
C ALA A 125 9.65 -7.31 13.90
N ALA A 126 10.39 -8.30 13.40
CA ALA A 126 10.13 -8.91 12.10
C ALA A 126 8.71 -9.48 12.03
N LYS A 127 8.31 -10.34 12.98
CA LYS A 127 6.98 -10.96 13.00
C LYS A 127 5.85 -9.92 13.03
N VAL A 128 5.95 -8.91 13.89
CA VAL A 128 4.94 -7.85 13.99
C VAL A 128 4.89 -7.02 12.71
N SER A 129 6.05 -6.64 12.15
CA SER A 129 6.09 -5.90 10.87
C SER A 129 5.50 -6.70 9.71
N THR A 130 5.77 -8.01 9.64
CA THR A 130 5.18 -8.93 8.65
C THR A 130 3.67 -8.93 8.75
N VAL A 131 3.11 -9.20 9.94
CA VAL A 131 1.65 -9.21 10.16
C VAL A 131 1.05 -7.86 9.80
N PHE A 132 1.70 -6.77 10.18
CA PHE A 132 1.25 -5.41 9.88
C PHE A 132 1.14 -5.19 8.37
N TYR A 133 2.24 -5.33 7.62
CA TYR A 133 2.23 -5.07 6.18
C TYR A 133 1.37 -6.07 5.40
N ALA A 134 1.36 -7.34 5.78
CA ALA A 134 0.50 -8.35 5.18
C ALA A 134 -0.99 -8.04 5.39
N THR A 135 -1.35 -7.57 6.60
CA THR A 135 -2.73 -7.19 6.91
C THR A 135 -3.17 -6.05 6.03
N PHE A 136 -2.36 -4.99 5.93
CA PHE A 136 -2.65 -3.86 5.05
C PHE A 136 -2.64 -4.23 3.56
N ALA A 137 -1.80 -5.18 3.14
CA ALA A 137 -1.79 -5.66 1.77
C ALA A 137 -3.11 -6.34 1.39
N VAL A 138 -3.53 -7.37 2.14
CA VAL A 138 -4.79 -8.08 1.87
C VAL A 138 -5.99 -7.14 2.08
N PHE A 139 -5.94 -6.32 3.13
CA PHE A 139 -6.98 -5.35 3.41
C PHE A 139 -7.09 -4.29 2.31
N SER A 140 -6.00 -3.84 1.69
CA SER A 140 -6.06 -2.85 0.60
C SER A 140 -6.86 -3.37 -0.59
N VAL A 141 -6.70 -4.66 -0.94
CA VAL A 141 -7.49 -5.31 -1.99
C VAL A 141 -8.96 -5.41 -1.59
N TYR A 142 -9.23 -5.85 -0.35
CA TYR A 142 -10.60 -5.90 0.18
C TYR A 142 -11.25 -4.51 0.26
N TRP A 143 -10.47 -3.49 0.59
CA TRP A 143 -10.90 -2.11 0.63
C TRP A 143 -11.32 -1.61 -0.76
N LEU A 144 -10.73 -2.07 -1.87
CA LEU A 144 -11.23 -1.75 -3.21
C LEU A 144 -12.65 -2.28 -3.44
N VAL A 145 -12.96 -3.48 -2.96
CA VAL A 145 -14.31 -4.07 -3.02
C VAL A 145 -15.33 -3.17 -2.32
N TYR A 146 -14.96 -2.66 -1.13
CA TYR A 146 -15.74 -1.66 -0.42
C TYR A 146 -15.80 -0.31 -1.18
N ARG A 147 -14.65 0.22 -1.61
CA ARG A 147 -14.55 1.57 -2.17
C ARG A 147 -15.36 1.75 -3.44
N TYR A 148 -15.41 0.72 -4.29
CA TYR A 148 -16.06 0.74 -5.60
C TYR A 148 -17.45 0.11 -5.62
N GLY A 149 -18.06 -0.17 -4.47
CA GLY A 149 -19.45 -0.61 -4.44
C GLY A 149 -19.67 -2.05 -4.92
N ILE A 150 -18.64 -2.90 -4.89
CA ILE A 150 -18.75 -4.27 -5.40
C ILE A 150 -19.69 -5.08 -4.49
N LYS A 151 -20.69 -5.73 -5.11
CA LYS A 151 -21.68 -6.55 -4.41
C LYS A 151 -21.04 -7.78 -3.76
N HIS A 152 -21.69 -8.31 -2.72
CA HIS A 152 -21.27 -9.52 -2.01
C HIS A 152 -19.90 -9.44 -1.34
N GLN A 153 -19.66 -8.37 -0.56
CA GLN A 153 -18.37 -8.13 0.11
C GLN A 153 -17.84 -9.34 0.89
N LEU A 154 -18.68 -10.05 1.63
CA LEU A 154 -18.25 -11.22 2.41
C LEU A 154 -17.83 -12.41 1.54
N ILE A 155 -18.38 -12.56 0.32
CA ILE A 155 -17.94 -13.61 -0.61
C ILE A 155 -16.53 -13.28 -1.11
N TRP A 156 -16.28 -12.01 -1.45
CA TRP A 156 -14.93 -11.56 -1.84
C TRP A 156 -13.94 -11.66 -0.69
N LEU A 157 -14.36 -11.34 0.54
CA LEU A 157 -13.54 -11.57 1.73
C LEU A 157 -13.20 -13.05 1.86
N ALA A 158 -14.18 -13.95 1.78
CA ALA A 158 -13.95 -15.39 1.84
C ALA A 158 -12.97 -15.83 0.75
N ALA A 159 -13.15 -15.38 -0.50
CA ALA A 159 -12.26 -15.70 -1.61
C ALA A 159 -10.82 -15.19 -1.39
N LEU A 160 -10.65 -14.01 -0.79
CA LEU A 160 -9.33 -13.50 -0.40
C LEU A 160 -8.72 -14.35 0.72
N LEU A 161 -9.51 -14.71 1.74
CA LEU A 161 -9.07 -15.51 2.88
C LEU A 161 -8.72 -16.96 2.53
N THR A 162 -9.33 -17.50 1.47
CA THR A 162 -9.12 -18.88 1.00
C THR A 162 -8.33 -18.95 -0.30
N CYS A 163 -7.68 -17.85 -0.69
CA CYS A 163 -6.85 -17.84 -1.89
C CYS A 163 -5.61 -18.76 -1.73
N ALA A 164 -4.83 -18.89 -2.81
CA ALA A 164 -3.76 -19.88 -2.91
C ALA A 164 -2.79 -19.88 -1.71
N ASN A 165 -2.41 -21.07 -1.24
CA ASN A 165 -1.42 -21.25 -0.17
C ASN A 165 -0.12 -20.47 -0.44
N ALA A 166 0.36 -20.48 -1.68
CA ALA A 166 1.55 -19.74 -2.10
C ALA A 166 1.44 -18.22 -1.83
N PHE A 167 0.24 -17.63 -1.93
CA PHE A 167 0.03 -16.23 -1.61
C PHE A 167 0.20 -15.97 -0.12
N TYR A 168 -0.51 -16.72 0.73
CA TYR A 168 -0.41 -16.57 2.19
C TYR A 168 0.99 -16.89 2.73
N TYR A 169 1.67 -17.85 2.12
CA TYR A 169 3.07 -18.14 2.37
C TYR A 169 3.95 -16.90 2.14
N ARG A 170 3.82 -16.24 0.98
CA ARG A 170 4.57 -15.01 0.66
C ARG A 170 4.18 -13.82 1.53
N MET A 171 2.91 -13.72 1.94
CA MET A 171 2.44 -12.65 2.83
C MET A 171 2.96 -12.81 4.26
N ASN A 172 3.23 -14.04 4.73
CA ASN A 172 3.80 -14.29 6.05
C ASN A 172 5.35 -14.31 6.07
N MET A 173 6.00 -13.91 4.96
CA MET A 173 7.43 -13.64 4.94
C MET A 173 7.72 -12.20 5.37
N GLY A 174 8.79 -11.97 6.12
CA GLY A 174 9.34 -10.65 6.45
C GLY A 174 10.05 -9.98 5.27
N LYS A 175 9.35 -9.85 4.14
CA LYS A 175 9.84 -9.34 2.86
C LYS A 175 8.97 -8.19 2.34
N ALA A 176 9.44 -7.52 1.29
CA ALA A 176 8.74 -6.40 0.65
C ALA A 176 7.45 -6.68 -0.19
N PRO A 177 7.11 -7.91 -0.65
CA PRO A 177 5.92 -8.14 -1.47
C PRO A 177 4.57 -7.61 -0.92
N PRO A 178 4.27 -7.65 0.40
CA PRO A 178 3.09 -7.00 0.94
C PRO A 178 3.01 -5.50 0.61
N LEU A 179 4.11 -4.76 0.75
CA LEU A 179 4.16 -3.33 0.39
C LEU A 179 3.96 -3.09 -1.10
N THR A 180 4.44 -4.01 -1.94
CA THR A 180 4.22 -3.97 -3.40
C THR A 180 2.74 -3.99 -3.73
N ILE A 181 1.95 -4.83 -3.04
CA ILE A 181 0.49 -4.89 -3.21
C ILE A 181 -0.14 -3.57 -2.77
N ILE A 182 0.21 -3.07 -1.58
CA ILE A 182 -0.32 -1.81 -1.05
C ILE A 182 -0.08 -0.67 -2.04
N ILE A 183 1.16 -0.49 -2.48
CA ILE A 183 1.56 0.58 -3.40
C ILE A 183 0.84 0.42 -4.75
N THR A 184 0.75 -0.79 -5.28
CA THR A 184 0.07 -1.06 -6.56
C THR A 184 -1.43 -0.75 -6.46
N VAL A 185 -2.10 -1.16 -5.37
CA VAL A 185 -3.51 -0.86 -5.12
C VAL A 185 -3.75 0.64 -5.01
N LEU A 186 -2.90 1.35 -4.26
CA LEU A 186 -2.97 2.82 -4.17
C LEU A 186 -2.77 3.47 -5.54
N GLY A 187 -1.82 2.97 -6.33
CA GLY A 187 -1.55 3.46 -7.68
C GLY A 187 -2.75 3.28 -8.62
N ILE A 188 -3.36 2.09 -8.63
CA ILE A 188 -4.59 1.81 -9.38
C ILE A 188 -5.73 2.73 -8.92
N HIS A 189 -5.88 2.92 -7.61
CA HIS A 189 -6.90 3.83 -7.08
C HIS A 189 -6.68 5.28 -7.56
N LEU A 190 -5.43 5.77 -7.54
CA LEU A 190 -5.08 7.11 -8.03
C LEU A 190 -5.33 7.26 -9.54
N LEU A 191 -5.04 6.22 -10.33
CA LEU A 191 -5.35 6.19 -11.76
C LEU A 191 -6.86 6.32 -11.99
N PHE A 192 -7.68 5.51 -11.31
CA PHE A 192 -9.14 5.56 -11.40
C PHE A 192 -9.71 6.92 -10.95
N GLN A 193 -9.11 7.54 -9.93
CA GLN A 193 -9.48 8.88 -9.47
C GLN A 193 -8.88 10.01 -10.32
N ARG A 194 -8.09 9.69 -11.34
CA ARG A 194 -7.34 10.63 -12.19
C ARG A 194 -6.43 11.60 -11.42
N LYS A 195 -6.00 11.21 -10.22
CA LYS A 195 -5.12 11.98 -9.33
C LYS A 195 -3.65 11.74 -9.67
N TYR A 196 -3.27 12.02 -10.91
CA TYR A 196 -1.99 11.57 -11.47
C TYR A 196 -0.75 12.15 -10.80
N LEU A 197 -0.83 13.37 -10.25
CA LEU A 197 0.29 14.01 -9.56
C LEU A 197 0.85 13.15 -8.42
N TRP A 198 -0.01 12.41 -7.71
CA TRP A 198 0.37 11.54 -6.61
C TRP A 198 1.07 10.25 -7.05
N LEU A 199 1.06 9.92 -8.35
CA LEU A 199 1.81 8.78 -8.89
C LEU A 199 3.31 9.01 -8.84
N LEU A 200 3.78 10.26 -8.85
CA LEU A 200 5.20 10.59 -8.77
C LEU A 200 5.79 10.19 -7.42
N PRO A 201 5.32 10.73 -6.27
CA PRO A 201 5.87 10.33 -4.96
C PRO A 201 5.61 8.85 -4.66
N LEU A 202 4.50 8.29 -5.16
CA LEU A 202 4.20 6.87 -4.99
C LEU A 202 5.19 5.97 -5.74
N MET A 203 5.48 6.27 -7.01
CA MET A 203 6.47 5.52 -7.78
C MET A 203 7.88 5.71 -7.23
N PHE A 204 8.23 6.93 -6.81
CA PHE A 204 9.50 7.20 -6.12
C PHE A 204 9.68 6.27 -4.91
N ALA A 205 8.67 6.20 -4.04
CA ALA A 205 8.68 5.32 -2.88
C ALA A 205 8.73 3.83 -3.30
N PHE A 206 8.05 3.47 -4.39
CA PHE A 206 8.06 2.09 -4.88
C PHE A 206 9.46 1.63 -5.32
N VAL A 207 10.20 2.49 -6.04
CA VAL A 207 11.59 2.19 -6.44
C VAL A 207 12.45 1.87 -5.22
N TRP A 208 12.31 2.63 -4.13
CA TRP A 208 13.07 2.36 -2.91
C TRP A 208 12.56 1.16 -2.13
N THR A 209 11.32 0.74 -2.35
CA THR A 209 10.69 -0.37 -1.61
C THR A 209 11.04 -1.72 -2.20
N TYR A 210 10.93 -1.88 -3.52
CA TYR A 210 11.12 -3.17 -4.17
C TYR A 210 11.37 -3.10 -5.69
N SER A 211 12.16 -4.04 -6.21
CA SER A 211 12.50 -4.17 -7.62
C SER A 211 11.32 -4.43 -8.57
N LEU A 212 10.14 -4.81 -8.06
CA LEU A 212 8.92 -4.91 -8.87
C LEU A 212 8.21 -3.55 -9.10
N PHE A 213 8.86 -2.42 -8.83
CA PHE A 213 8.33 -1.10 -9.18
C PHE A 213 7.86 -0.94 -10.65
N PRO A 214 8.41 -1.64 -11.68
CA PRO A 214 7.89 -1.54 -13.04
C PRO A 214 6.40 -1.90 -13.17
N LEU A 215 5.85 -2.68 -12.22
CA LEU A 215 4.42 -3.03 -12.19
C LEU A 215 3.51 -1.79 -12.21
N LEU A 216 3.82 -0.75 -11.43
CA LEU A 216 3.00 0.46 -11.39
C LEU A 216 3.12 1.26 -12.70
N TRP A 217 4.29 1.21 -13.36
CA TRP A 217 4.46 1.84 -14.66
C TRP A 217 3.63 1.13 -15.73
N PHE A 218 3.65 -0.21 -15.76
CA PHE A 218 2.80 -0.99 -16.66
C PHE A 218 1.30 -0.76 -16.41
N ALA A 219 0.87 -0.63 -15.14
CA ALA A 219 -0.51 -0.26 -14.82
C ALA A 219 -0.88 1.13 -15.38
N ALA A 220 0.01 2.11 -15.26
CA ALA A 220 -0.18 3.44 -15.84
C ALA A 220 -0.19 3.42 -17.38
N PHE A 221 0.60 2.56 -18.00
CA PHE A 221 0.60 2.34 -19.45
C PHE A 221 -0.73 1.77 -19.93
N ILE A 222 -1.19 0.67 -19.32
CA ILE A 222 -2.49 0.05 -19.63
C ILE A 222 -3.62 1.07 -19.45
N TRP A 223 -3.61 1.83 -18.35
CA TRP A 223 -4.58 2.89 -18.10
C TRP A 223 -4.59 3.96 -19.19
N THR A 224 -3.41 4.39 -19.64
CA THR A 224 -3.25 5.38 -20.71
C THR A 224 -3.81 4.86 -22.04
N VAL A 225 -3.54 3.59 -22.37
CA VAL A 225 -4.10 2.92 -23.56
C VAL A 225 -5.63 2.85 -23.48
N ILE A 226 -6.18 2.46 -22.33
CA ILE A 226 -7.64 2.39 -22.10
C ILE A 226 -8.30 3.76 -22.33
N ILE A 227 -7.71 4.85 -21.80
CA ILE A 227 -8.21 6.21 -22.03
C ILE A 227 -8.09 6.59 -23.51
N ALA A 228 -6.97 6.28 -24.17
CA ALA A 228 -6.79 6.59 -25.58
C ALA A 228 -7.83 5.91 -26.48
N ILE A 229 -8.19 4.67 -26.18
CA ILE A 229 -9.20 3.92 -26.94
C ILE A 229 -10.62 4.45 -26.63
N ASN A 230 -10.98 4.55 -25.35
CA ASN A 230 -12.35 4.84 -24.94
C ASN A 230 -12.73 6.33 -25.08
N GLU A 231 -11.78 7.22 -24.78
CA GLU A 231 -12.02 8.66 -24.74
C GLU A 231 -11.42 9.38 -25.96
N ARG A 232 -10.78 8.63 -26.87
CA ARG A 232 -10.11 9.16 -28.08
C ARG A 232 -9.14 10.30 -27.78
N ARG A 233 -8.58 10.31 -26.57
CA ARG A 233 -7.60 11.31 -26.10
C ARG A 233 -6.38 10.63 -25.52
N PHE A 234 -5.21 11.13 -25.88
CA PHE A 234 -3.97 10.66 -25.28
C PHE A 234 -3.73 11.38 -23.95
N GLU A 235 -3.96 10.68 -22.84
CA GLU A 235 -3.71 11.20 -21.50
C GLU A 235 -2.29 10.82 -21.06
N TRP A 236 -1.33 11.72 -21.29
CA TRP A 236 0.10 11.47 -21.06
C TRP A 236 0.52 11.53 -19.58
N ARG A 237 -0.28 12.19 -18.73
CA ARG A 237 0.06 12.47 -17.32
C ARG A 237 0.40 11.22 -16.50
N PRO A 238 -0.35 10.10 -16.55
CA PRO A 238 -0.01 8.87 -15.83
C PRO A 238 1.42 8.39 -16.12
N LEU A 239 1.78 8.32 -17.41
CA LEU A 239 3.10 7.88 -17.84
C LEU A 239 4.20 8.85 -17.43
N ALA A 240 3.96 10.16 -17.57
CA ALA A 240 4.96 11.15 -17.18
C ALA A 240 5.24 11.12 -15.67
N TYR A 241 4.21 11.07 -14.82
CA TYR A 241 4.42 11.08 -13.36
C TYR A 241 5.03 9.77 -12.85
N THR A 242 4.65 8.60 -13.39
CA THR A 242 5.32 7.34 -13.02
C THR A 242 6.75 7.30 -13.55
N THR A 243 7.02 7.74 -14.78
CA THR A 243 8.38 7.77 -15.32
C THR A 243 9.26 8.75 -14.54
N ALA A 244 8.76 9.95 -14.23
CA ALA A 244 9.48 10.92 -13.41
C ALA A 244 9.78 10.37 -12.00
N GLY A 245 8.79 9.76 -11.34
CA GLY A 245 8.99 9.14 -10.03
C GLY A 245 10.00 7.97 -10.09
N MET A 246 10.00 7.20 -11.17
CA MET A 246 10.95 6.11 -11.39
C MET A 246 12.39 6.63 -11.56
N ILE A 247 12.58 7.66 -12.38
CA ILE A 247 13.88 8.30 -12.60
C ILE A 247 14.38 8.92 -11.29
N LEU A 248 13.56 9.74 -10.63
CA LEU A 248 13.92 10.38 -9.36
C LEU A 248 14.24 9.35 -8.28
N GLY A 249 13.45 8.27 -8.20
CA GLY A 249 13.65 7.19 -7.25
C GLY A 249 15.00 6.51 -7.44
N ASN A 250 15.44 6.29 -8.68
CA ASN A 250 16.74 5.68 -8.95
C ASN A 250 17.90 6.66 -8.75
N VAL A 251 17.77 7.91 -9.23
CA VAL A 251 18.86 8.91 -9.19
C VAL A 251 19.12 9.44 -7.77
N ILE A 252 18.07 9.61 -6.96
CA ILE A 252 18.19 10.08 -5.56
C ILE A 252 18.52 8.92 -4.61
N ASN A 253 18.48 7.68 -5.08
CA ASN A 253 18.77 6.51 -4.25
C ASN A 253 20.18 6.65 -3.63
N PRO A 254 20.36 6.39 -2.32
CA PRO A 254 21.67 6.50 -1.68
C PRO A 254 22.76 5.59 -2.26
N TYR A 255 22.37 4.54 -3.00
CA TYR A 255 23.26 3.60 -3.68
C TYR A 255 23.42 3.89 -5.18
N PHE A 256 23.08 5.10 -5.65
CA PHE A 256 23.29 5.47 -7.05
C PHE A 256 24.79 5.67 -7.36
N PRO A 257 25.33 5.12 -8.47
CA PRO A 257 24.62 4.44 -9.57
C PRO A 257 24.51 2.91 -9.45
N ASP A 258 25.09 2.30 -8.42
CA ASP A 258 25.21 0.83 -8.27
C ASP A 258 23.84 0.14 -8.22
N ASN A 259 22.81 0.83 -7.71
CA ASN A 259 21.43 0.34 -7.73
C ASN A 259 20.90 0.03 -9.15
N LEU A 260 21.42 0.66 -10.20
CA LEU A 260 21.06 0.37 -11.58
C LEU A 260 21.67 -0.94 -12.08
N GLY A 261 22.84 -1.31 -11.57
CA GLY A 261 23.53 -2.56 -11.94
C GLY A 261 22.72 -3.82 -11.59
N LEU A 262 21.77 -3.72 -10.66
CA LEU A 262 20.86 -4.80 -10.32
C LEU A 262 19.87 -5.19 -11.44
N PHE A 263 19.73 -4.35 -12.48
CA PHE A 263 18.77 -4.54 -13.57
C PHE A 263 19.43 -4.81 -14.93
N LEU A 264 20.77 -4.86 -14.99
CA LEU A 264 21.56 -5.09 -16.20
C LEU A 264 22.19 -6.49 -16.15
#